data_AF-A0A948M750-F1
#
_entry.id   AF-A0A948M750-F1
#
_cell.length_a   1.000
_cell.length_b   1.000
_cell.length_c   1.000
_cell.angle_alpha   90.00
_cell.angle_beta   90.00
_cell.angle_gamma   90.00
#
_symmetry.space_group_name_H-M   'P 1'
#
loop_
_entity.id
_entity.type
_entity.pdbx_description
1 polymer ?
#
loop_
_entity_poly.entity_id
_entity_poly.type
_entity_poly.pdbx_seq_one_letter_code
_entity_poly.pdbx_strand_id
1 'polypeptide(L)'
;MVNKIGQEQTIETNRITEFRKVDEERQIVWGVVYEPDKVDTQGDFASAEEIEKAAHQFLEGYNQVGLMHNESLSKKANVVENYLAPIDFILGEGKVKKGAWVMAVHIVDNDIWEQVKKGELNAFSMGGISQRR
;
A
#
# COMPACT_ATOMS: atom_id res chain seq x y z
N MET A 1 12.92 22.50 37.88
CA MET A 1 11.96 21.77 37.03
C MET A 1 11.61 22.68 35.86
N VAL A 2 11.96 22.29 34.63
CA VAL A 2 11.55 23.02 33.42
C VAL A 2 10.79 22.01 32.56
N ASN A 3 9.49 22.23 32.40
CA ASN A 3 8.65 21.47 31.47
C ASN A 3 9.16 21.74 30.04
N LYS A 4 9.63 20.69 29.37
CA LYS A 4 9.87 20.75 27.93
C LYS A 4 8.53 20.56 27.20
N ILE A 5 8.23 21.57 26.40
CA ILE A 5 7.08 21.70 25.51
C ILE A 5 7.10 20.54 24.50
N GLY A 6 5.91 20.06 24.14
CA GLY A 6 5.66 18.88 23.32
C GLY A 6 6.47 18.86 22.03
N GLN A 7 7.13 17.73 21.78
CA GLN A 7 7.74 17.44 20.49
C GLN A 7 6.67 16.80 19.61
N GLU A 8 6.34 17.43 18.49
CA GLU A 8 5.62 16.81 17.38
C GLU A 8 6.36 15.55 16.97
N GLN A 9 5.70 14.39 17.10
CA GLN A 9 6.26 13.11 16.67
C GLN A 9 5.78 12.82 15.24
N THR A 10 6.72 12.92 14.31
CA THR A 10 6.61 12.41 12.94
C THR A 10 6.65 10.88 13.01
N ILE A 11 5.57 10.21 12.61
CA ILE A 11 5.50 8.74 12.59
C ILE A 11 5.70 8.26 11.15
N GLU A 12 6.70 7.41 10.96
CA GLU A 12 6.90 6.67 9.71
C GLU A 12 6.12 5.35 9.82
N THR A 13 5.02 5.25 9.08
CA THR A 13 4.20 4.05 9.04
C THR A 13 4.70 3.16 7.92
N ASN A 14 5.29 2.01 8.27
CA ASN A 14 5.63 0.94 7.32
C ASN A 14 4.63 -0.20 7.51
N ARG A 15 3.69 -0.36 6.56
CA ARG A 15 2.78 -1.50 6.52
C ARG A 15 3.06 -2.38 5.31
N ILE A 16 3.25 -3.66 5.57
CA ILE A 16 3.44 -4.69 4.55
C ILE A 16 2.11 -5.41 4.33
N THR A 17 1.65 -5.49 3.08
CA THR A 17 0.43 -6.20 2.71
C THR A 17 0.66 -7.19 1.58
N GLU A 18 0.39 -8.46 1.86
CA GLU A 18 0.59 -9.54 0.90
C GLU A 18 -0.25 -9.34 -0.37
N PHE A 19 0.30 -9.78 -1.50
CA PHE A 19 -0.42 -9.88 -2.75
C PHE A 19 -1.59 -10.84 -2.58
N ARG A 20 -2.78 -10.35 -2.92
CA ARG A 20 -4.04 -11.08 -2.80
C ARG A 20 -4.36 -11.88 -4.04
N LYS A 21 -3.87 -11.45 -5.20
CA LYS A 21 -4.06 -12.12 -6.49
C LYS A 21 -2.84 -11.88 -7.36
N VAL A 22 -2.44 -12.90 -8.10
CA VAL A 22 -1.35 -12.84 -9.09
C VAL A 22 -1.90 -13.37 -10.41
N ASP A 23 -1.74 -12.60 -11.48
CA ASP A 23 -2.02 -13.01 -12.86
C ASP A 23 -0.67 -13.21 -13.56
N GLU A 24 -0.30 -14.48 -13.74
CA GLU A 24 1.03 -14.83 -14.23
C GLU A 24 1.24 -14.46 -15.70
N GLU A 25 0.20 -14.56 -16.52
CA GLU A 25 0.27 -14.29 -17.95
C GLU A 25 0.47 -12.79 -18.22
N ARG A 26 -0.22 -11.95 -17.44
CA ARG A 26 -0.16 -10.50 -17.58
C ARG A 26 0.90 -9.84 -16.70
N GLN A 27 1.56 -10.60 -15.82
CA GLN A 27 2.51 -10.10 -14.83
C GLN A 27 1.91 -9.01 -13.92
N ILE A 28 0.64 -9.19 -13.52
CA ILE A 28 -0.09 -8.24 -12.68
C ILE A 28 -0.32 -8.83 -11.29
N VAL A 29 -0.01 -8.06 -10.26
CA VAL A 29 -0.29 -8.38 -8.86
C VAL A 29 -1.29 -7.40 -8.29
N TRP A 30 -2.24 -7.91 -7.50
CA TRP A 30 -3.20 -7.10 -6.75
C TRP A 30 -2.96 -7.25 -5.26
N GLY A 31 -3.27 -6.21 -4.50
CA GLY A 31 -3.16 -6.21 -3.06
C GLY A 31 -3.96 -5.06 -2.44
N VAL A 32 -4.34 -5.27 -1.18
CA VAL A 32 -4.94 -4.23 -0.35
C VAL A 32 -3.80 -3.41 0.24
N VAL A 33 -3.69 -2.14 -0.13
CA VAL A 33 -2.66 -1.24 0.41
C VAL A 33 -2.98 -0.89 1.86
N TYR A 34 -4.25 -0.58 2.14
CA TYR A 34 -4.70 -0.26 3.49
C TYR A 34 -6.17 -0.63 3.70
N GLU A 35 -6.47 -1.13 4.90
CA GLU A 35 -7.82 -1.60 5.28
C GLU A 35 -8.34 -0.76 6.46
N PRO A 36 -9.59 -0.27 6.40
CA PRO A 36 -10.17 0.52 7.48
C PRO A 36 -10.36 -0.30 8.75
N ASP A 37 -10.29 0.40 9.90
CA ASP A 37 -10.57 -0.13 11.23
C ASP A 37 -9.67 -1.33 11.64
N LYS A 38 -8.58 -1.54 10.91
CA LYS A 38 -7.58 -2.56 11.23
C LYS A 38 -6.47 -1.92 12.06
N VAL A 39 -6.51 -2.23 13.35
CA VAL A 39 -5.50 -1.86 14.34
C VAL A 39 -4.17 -2.51 13.94
N ASP A 40 -3.11 -1.71 13.82
CA ASP A 40 -1.75 -2.22 13.61
C ASP A 40 -1.06 -2.61 14.93
N THR A 41 0.19 -3.05 14.81
CA THR A 41 1.05 -3.45 15.92
C THR A 41 1.32 -2.33 16.93
N GLN A 42 1.04 -1.08 16.59
CA GLN A 42 1.23 0.09 17.47
C GLN A 42 -0.09 0.54 18.12
N GLY A 43 -1.22 -0.09 17.79
CA GLY A 43 -2.53 0.26 18.32
C GLY A 43 -3.26 1.33 17.50
N ASP A 44 -2.71 1.75 16.37
CA ASP A 44 -3.30 2.77 15.51
C ASP A 44 -4.11 2.15 14.35
N PHE A 45 -5.12 2.88 13.89
CA PHE A 45 -5.93 2.52 12.73
C PHE A 45 -6.26 3.79 11.95
N ALA A 46 -6.63 3.64 10.68
CA ALA A 46 -7.19 4.73 9.89
C ALA A 46 -8.65 4.43 9.53
N SER A 47 -9.45 5.48 9.50
CA SER A 47 -10.80 5.48 8.98
C SER A 47 -10.80 5.37 7.44
N ALA A 48 -11.93 4.96 6.87
CA ALA A 48 -12.11 4.94 5.42
C ALA A 48 -11.88 6.32 4.77
N GLU A 49 -12.21 7.42 5.46
CA GLU A 49 -12.00 8.78 4.96
C GLU A 49 -10.50 9.16 4.91
N GLU A 50 -9.71 8.76 5.91
CA GLU A 50 -8.27 8.99 5.91
C GLU A 50 -7.57 8.16 4.82
N ILE A 51 -8.03 6.92 4.62
CA ILE A 51 -7.55 6.05 3.55
C ILE A 51 -7.88 6.64 2.18
N GLU A 52 -9.09 7.18 2.01
CA GLU A 52 -9.50 7.86 0.78
C GLU A 52 -8.59 9.04 0.45
N LYS A 53 -8.34 9.91 1.43
CA LYS A 53 -7.42 11.06 1.26
C LYS A 53 -6.03 10.59 0.84
N ALA A 54 -5.49 9.56 1.49
CA ALA A 54 -4.18 9.01 1.15
C ALA A 54 -4.15 8.40 -0.26
N ALA A 55 -5.18 7.63 -0.63
CA ALA A 55 -5.29 7.00 -1.95
C ALA A 55 -5.40 8.04 -3.08
N HIS A 56 -6.16 9.12 -2.85
CA HIS A 56 -6.27 10.22 -3.81
C HIS A 56 -4.97 11.00 -3.95
N GLN A 57 -4.32 11.35 -2.83
CA GLN A 57 -3.02 12.03 -2.85
C GLN A 57 -1.95 11.20 -3.56
N PHE A 58 -1.93 9.89 -3.35
CA PHE A 58 -1.05 8.99 -4.09
C PHE A 58 -1.30 9.07 -5.60
N LEU A 59 -2.56 8.98 -6.02
CA LEU A 59 -2.92 9.00 -7.44
C LEU A 59 -2.63 10.35 -8.11
N GLU A 60 -2.86 11.45 -7.42
CA GLU A 60 -2.63 12.80 -7.95
C GLU A 60 -1.14 13.17 -8.02
N GLY A 61 -0.36 12.79 -7.01
CA GLY A 61 1.00 13.31 -6.82
C GLY A 61 2.13 12.33 -7.16
N TYR A 62 1.93 11.03 -6.95
CA TYR A 62 3.02 10.05 -7.01
C TYR A 62 2.79 9.07 -8.16
N ASN A 63 1.66 8.36 -8.14
CA ASN A 63 1.22 7.36 -9.11
C ASN A 63 2.31 6.39 -9.60
N GLN A 64 3.29 6.11 -8.73
CA GLN A 64 4.46 5.32 -9.02
C GLN A 64 4.76 4.44 -7.82
N VAL A 65 5.15 3.20 -8.08
CA VAL A 65 5.58 2.26 -7.04
C VAL A 65 7.09 2.08 -7.20
N GLY A 66 7.84 2.45 -6.17
CA GLY A 66 9.27 2.16 -6.08
C GLY A 66 9.49 0.78 -5.45
N LEU A 67 10.47 0.04 -5.95
CA LEU A 67 10.95 -1.14 -5.26
C LEU A 67 11.68 -0.70 -3.98
N MET A 68 11.22 -1.13 -2.80
CA MET A 68 11.81 -0.76 -1.49
C MET A 68 11.97 0.76 -1.31
N HIS A 69 10.98 1.55 -1.72
CA HIS A 69 11.00 3.02 -1.68
C HIS A 69 12.12 3.67 -2.53
N ASN A 70 12.74 2.93 -3.44
CA ASN A 70 13.66 3.49 -4.41
C ASN A 70 12.90 3.93 -5.67
N GLU A 71 12.57 5.22 -5.73
CA GLU A 71 11.84 5.86 -6.83
C GLU A 71 12.59 5.77 -8.17
N SER A 72 13.92 5.61 -8.18
CA SER A 72 14.68 5.43 -9.43
C SER A 72 14.34 4.13 -10.18
N LEU A 73 13.64 3.21 -9.50
CA LEU A 73 13.16 1.95 -10.05
C LEU A 73 11.68 2.00 -10.49
N SER A 74 11.05 3.18 -10.49
CA SER A 74 9.62 3.34 -10.81
C SER A 74 9.22 2.88 -12.21
N LYS A 75 10.16 2.79 -13.16
CA LYS A 75 9.90 2.25 -14.51
C LYS A 75 9.77 0.73 -14.57
N LYS A 76 10.05 0.04 -13.47
CA LYS A 76 10.01 -1.43 -13.40
C LYS A 76 8.64 -1.98 -13.00
N ALA A 77 7.76 -1.13 -12.49
CA ALA A 77 6.45 -1.50 -12.01
C ALA A 77 5.46 -0.35 -12.25
N ASN A 78 4.38 -0.62 -12.97
CA ASN A 78 3.37 0.37 -13.32
C ASN A 78 2.08 0.12 -12.57
N VAL A 79 1.54 1.14 -11.93
CA VAL A 79 0.18 1.09 -11.37
C VAL A 79 -0.81 1.01 -12.53
N VAL A 80 -1.62 -0.06 -12.56
CA VAL A 80 -2.65 -0.28 -13.59
C VAL A 80 -4.06 -0.18 -13.04
N GLU A 81 -4.23 -0.33 -11.73
CA GLU A 81 -5.48 -0.04 -11.02
C GLU A 81 -5.18 0.62 -9.66
N ASN A 82 -5.98 1.61 -9.29
CA ASN A 82 -5.93 2.30 -8.01
C ASN A 82 -7.35 2.73 -7.62
N TYR A 83 -7.95 2.08 -6.63
CA TYR A 83 -9.34 2.35 -6.26
C TYR A 83 -9.63 2.08 -4.80
N LEU A 84 -10.71 2.67 -4.31
CA LEU A 84 -11.33 2.31 -3.04
C LEU A 84 -12.39 1.25 -3.27
N ALA A 85 -12.40 0.23 -2.42
CA ALA A 85 -13.42 -0.81 -2.40
C ALA A 85 -14.82 -0.19 -2.21
N PRO A 86 -15.71 -0.23 -3.22
CA PRO A 86 -17.02 0.42 -3.11
C PRO A 86 -18.00 -0.36 -2.22
N ILE A 87 -17.75 -1.66 -2.10
CA ILE A 87 -18.50 -2.63 -1.30
C ILE A 87 -17.50 -3.64 -0.70
N ASP A 88 -17.99 -4.51 0.19
CA ASP A 88 -17.24 -5.69 0.58
C ASP A 88 -17.19 -6.68 -0.60
N PHE A 89 -16.01 -7.24 -0.88
CA PHE A 89 -15.85 -8.24 -1.94
C PHE A 89 -14.69 -9.21 -1.64
N ILE A 90 -14.50 -10.20 -2.53
CA ILE A 90 -13.39 -11.15 -2.48
C ILE A 90 -12.37 -10.79 -3.56
N LEU A 91 -11.11 -10.63 -3.17
CA LEU A 91 -9.98 -10.43 -4.06
C LEU A 91 -9.02 -11.62 -3.91
N GLY A 92 -8.96 -12.47 -4.93
CA GLY A 92 -8.27 -13.76 -4.83
C GLY A 92 -8.87 -14.61 -3.72
N GLU A 93 -8.07 -14.93 -2.70
CA GLU A 93 -8.52 -15.73 -1.55
C GLU A 93 -8.95 -14.88 -0.33
N GLY A 94 -8.76 -13.56 -0.39
CA GLY A 94 -8.97 -12.64 0.74
C GLY A 94 -10.28 -11.84 0.66
N LYS A 95 -10.90 -11.59 1.81
CA LYS A 95 -11.95 -10.57 1.95
C LYS A 95 -11.34 -9.17 1.90
N VAL A 96 -12.00 -8.27 1.17
CA VAL A 96 -11.71 -6.84 1.13
C VAL A 96 -12.94 -6.10 1.64
N LYS A 97 -12.76 -5.26 2.65
CA LYS A 97 -13.83 -4.42 3.20
C LYS A 97 -14.06 -3.17 2.34
N LYS A 98 -15.30 -2.71 2.30
CA LYS A 98 -15.65 -1.39 1.78
C LYS A 98 -14.76 -0.31 2.41
N GLY A 99 -14.27 0.62 1.58
CA GLY A 99 -13.38 1.69 1.99
C GLY A 99 -11.90 1.30 2.06
N ALA A 100 -11.55 0.02 1.85
CA ALA A 100 -10.16 -0.38 1.69
C ALA A 100 -9.57 0.16 0.39
N TRP A 101 -8.30 0.56 0.43
CA TRP A 101 -7.55 0.95 -0.75
C TRP A 101 -6.90 -0.26 -1.39
N VAL A 102 -7.20 -0.49 -2.67
CA VAL A 102 -6.69 -1.59 -3.48
C VAL A 102 -5.89 -1.04 -4.65
N MET A 103 -4.77 -1.71 -4.94
CA MET A 103 -3.96 -1.45 -6.12
C MET A 103 -3.70 -2.72 -6.92
N ALA A 104 -3.53 -2.53 -8.23
CA ALA A 104 -2.96 -3.50 -9.13
C ALA A 104 -1.70 -2.92 -9.79
N VAL A 105 -0.65 -3.72 -9.84
CA VAL A 105 0.65 -3.31 -10.37
C VAL A 105 1.11 -4.31 -11.42
N HIS A 106 1.40 -3.79 -12.61
CA HIS A 106 2.03 -4.53 -13.70
C HIS A 106 3.55 -4.45 -13.54
N ILE A 107 4.18 -5.62 -13.36
CA ILE A 107 5.62 -5.74 -13.18
C ILE A 107 6.26 -5.96 -14.55
N VAL A 108 6.98 -4.95 -15.03
CA VAL A 108 7.60 -4.95 -16.37
C VAL A 108 9.01 -5.53 -16.35
N ASP A 109 9.68 -5.47 -15.20
CA ASP A 109 11.04 -5.97 -15.06
C ASP A 109 11.04 -7.48 -14.78
N ASN A 110 11.73 -8.24 -15.64
CA ASN A 110 11.76 -9.70 -15.55
C ASN A 110 12.40 -10.20 -14.26
N ASP A 111 13.44 -9.54 -13.76
CA ASP A 111 14.13 -9.99 -12.54
C ASP A 111 13.24 -9.81 -11.30
N ILE A 112 12.46 -8.72 -11.26
CA ILE A 112 11.45 -8.52 -10.23
C ILE A 112 10.33 -9.55 -10.38
N TRP A 113 9.89 -9.82 -11.60
CA TRP A 113 8.85 -10.82 -11.85
C TRP A 113 9.26 -12.23 -11.41
N GLU A 114 10.50 -12.64 -11.67
CA GLU A 114 11.04 -13.91 -11.18
C GLU A 114 11.05 -13.98 -9.64
N GLN A 115 11.36 -12.87 -8.95
CA GLN A 115 11.28 -12.81 -7.48
C GLN A 115 9.84 -12.98 -6.98
N VAL A 116 8.85 -12.41 -7.69
CA VAL A 116 7.43 -12.63 -7.36
C VAL A 116 7.05 -14.10 -7.52
N LYS A 117 7.42 -14.73 -8.63
CA LYS A 117 7.13 -16.17 -8.85
C LYS A 117 7.77 -17.08 -7.83
N LYS A 118 8.97 -16.72 -7.32
CA LYS A 118 9.65 -17.44 -6.24
C LYS A 118 9.07 -17.15 -4.86
N GLY A 119 8.15 -16.19 -4.73
CA GLY A 119 7.60 -15.74 -3.46
C GLY A 119 8.57 -14.88 -2.63
N GLU A 120 9.70 -14.47 -3.21
CA GLU A 120 10.70 -13.61 -2.58
C GLU A 120 10.19 -12.15 -2.47
N LEU A 121 9.35 -11.73 -3.43
CA LEU A 121 8.61 -10.47 -3.39
C LEU A 121 7.11 -10.76 -3.44
N ASN A 122 6.43 -10.61 -2.31
CA ASN A 122 5.05 -11.08 -2.16
C ASN A 122 4.11 -10.05 -1.54
N ALA A 123 4.55 -8.80 -1.37
CA ALA A 123 3.77 -7.79 -0.66
C ALA A 123 4.05 -6.36 -1.16
N PHE A 124 3.07 -5.48 -0.96
CA PHE A 124 3.26 -4.04 -1.02
C PHE A 124 3.78 -3.52 0.32
N SER A 125 4.62 -2.48 0.27
CA SER A 125 5.02 -1.69 1.44
C SER A 125 4.49 -0.28 1.27
N MET A 126 3.52 0.12 2.10
CA MET A 126 3.10 1.51 2.18
C MET A 126 4.00 2.22 3.18
N GLY A 127 4.77 3.20 2.68
CA GLY A 127 5.55 4.11 3.48
C GLY A 127 4.86 5.47 3.48
N GLY A 128 4.64 6.03 4.67
CA GLY A 128 3.99 7.33 4.81
C GLY A 128 4.42 8.02 6.10
N ILE A 129 4.50 9.35 6.04
CA ILE A 129 4.75 10.18 7.21
C ILE A 129 3.42 10.75 7.68
N SER A 130 3.02 10.43 8.91
CA SER A 130 1.86 11.05 9.57
C SER A 130 2.32 11.89 10.75
N GLN A 131 1.62 13.00 10.99
CA GLN A 131 1.80 13.83 12.18
C GLN A 131 0.61 13.59 13.11
N ARG A 132 0.88 13.15 14.34
CA ARG A 132 -0.13 13.07 15.40
C ARG A 132 -0.43 14.49 15.90
N ARG A 133 -1.70 14.89 15.89
CA ARG A 133 -2.18 16.11 16.59
C ARG A 133 -2.70 15.76 17.97
#